data_AF-A0A5C0B6N8-F1
#
_entry.id   AF-A0A5C0B6N8-F1
#
_cell.length_a   1.000
_cell.length_b   1.000
_cell.length_c   1.000
_cell.angle_alpha   90.00
_cell.angle_beta   90.00
_cell.angle_gamma   90.00
#
_symmetry.space_group_name_H-M   'P 1'
#
loop_
_entity.id
_entity.type
_entity.pdbx_description
1 polymer ?
#
loop_
_entity_poly.entity_id
_entity_poly.type
_entity_poly.pdbx_seq_one_letter_code
_entity_poly.pdbx_strand_id
1 'polypeptide(L)'
;MHTWQTCLAVLAMGAVVLASNVLVQYPINDWLTWGAFSYPVAFLVSNLVNRRFGPQPARRVAWVGFALAVLVSVAVATPRIAIASCLAFIASQLLDIQVFDRLRIGSWWRAPFIATLCSATLDTALFWTIAFAGADLPWISWAFGDLAVKLGMGIFLLGPFRALIHRTRPSGASQS
;
A
#
# COMPACT_ATOMS: atom_id res chain seq x y z
N MET A 1 3.80 20.91 -5.01
CA MET A 1 2.71 20.60 -4.04
C MET A 1 2.62 21.74 -3.06
N HIS A 2 1.42 22.27 -2.84
CA HIS A 2 1.19 23.13 -1.68
C HIS A 2 1.30 22.27 -0.41
N THR A 3 1.92 22.81 0.64
CA THR A 3 2.25 22.10 1.89
C THR A 3 1.08 21.32 2.48
N TRP A 4 -0.15 21.87 2.41
CA TRP A 4 -1.36 21.23 2.94
C TRP A 4 -1.72 19.90 2.25
N GLN A 5 -1.47 19.76 0.94
CA GLN A 5 -1.78 18.53 0.19
C GLN A 5 -0.84 17.39 0.61
N THR A 6 0.41 17.74 0.90
CA THR A 6 1.41 16.77 1.39
C THR A 6 1.03 16.31 2.78
N CYS A 7 0.61 17.23 3.65
CA CYS A 7 0.11 16.88 4.98
C CYS A 7 -1.09 15.93 4.89
N LEU A 8 -2.08 16.19 4.04
CA LEU A 8 -3.22 15.29 3.86
C LEU A 8 -2.81 13.90 3.37
N ALA A 9 -1.89 13.83 2.40
CA ALA A 9 -1.40 12.55 1.88
C ALA A 9 -0.63 11.76 2.94
N VAL A 10 0.19 12.44 3.73
CA VAL A 10 0.90 11.85 4.87
C VAL A 10 -0.08 11.36 5.93
N LEU A 11 -1.09 12.16 6.27
CA LEU A 11 -2.13 11.76 7.23
C LEU A 11 -2.92 10.55 6.74
N ALA A 12 -3.29 10.52 5.45
CA ALA A 12 -3.99 9.38 4.85
C ALA A 12 -3.12 8.12 4.90
N MET A 13 -1.85 8.20 4.50
CA MET A 13 -0.91 7.08 4.58
C MET A 13 -0.73 6.61 6.03
N GLY A 14 -0.51 7.54 6.95
CA GLY A 14 -0.36 7.23 8.37
C GLY A 14 -1.60 6.55 8.96
N ALA A 15 -2.80 7.06 8.66
CA ALA A 15 -4.05 6.46 9.10
C ALA A 15 -4.21 5.03 8.57
N VAL A 16 -3.88 4.78 7.30
CA VAL A 16 -3.96 3.43 6.71
C VAL A 16 -2.95 2.49 7.36
N VAL A 17 -1.70 2.92 7.58
CA VAL A 17 -0.66 2.11 8.23
C VAL A 17 -1.06 1.79 9.66
N LEU A 18 -1.50 2.78 10.43
CA LEU A 18 -1.95 2.59 11.82
C LEU A 18 -3.16 1.67 11.89
N ALA A 19 -4.18 1.91 11.05
CA ALA A 19 -5.37 1.07 10.98
C ALA A 19 -5.01 -0.37 10.60
N SER A 20 -4.10 -0.57 9.64
CA SER A 20 -3.69 -1.92 9.24
C SER A 20 -2.92 -2.66 10.33
N ASN A 21 -2.09 -1.97 11.11
CA ASN A 21 -1.38 -2.56 12.26
C ASN A 21 -2.32 -2.87 13.44
N VAL A 22 -3.45 -2.20 13.55
CA VAL A 22 -4.50 -2.56 14.53
C VAL A 22 -5.33 -3.71 13.99
N LEU A 23 -5.78 -3.64 12.74
CA LEU A 23 -6.63 -4.64 12.10
C LEU A 23 -5.93 -5.99 11.90
N VAL A 24 -4.60 -6.03 11.81
CA VAL A 24 -3.84 -7.28 11.76
C VAL A 24 -3.99 -8.11 13.04
N GLN A 25 -4.34 -7.47 14.17
CA GLN A 25 -4.55 -8.16 15.45
C GLN A 25 -5.91 -8.86 15.53
N TYR A 26 -6.80 -8.63 14.55
CA TYR A 26 -8.13 -9.25 14.49
C TYR A 26 -8.15 -10.34 13.39
N PRO A 27 -7.92 -11.61 13.75
CA PRO A 27 -7.96 -12.72 12.80
C PRO A 27 -9.38 -13.01 12.34
N ILE A 28 -9.51 -13.35 11.06
CA ILE A 28 -10.73 -13.93 10.47
C ILE A 28 -10.63 -15.46 10.52
N ASN A 29 -9.43 -15.99 10.28
CA ASN A 29 -9.09 -17.40 10.39
C ASN A 29 -7.57 -17.54 10.69
N ASP A 30 -7.04 -18.76 10.66
CA ASP A 30 -5.65 -19.08 11.02
C ASP A 30 -4.59 -18.33 10.20
N TRP A 31 -4.93 -17.82 9.02
CA TRP A 31 -3.99 -17.22 8.09
C TRP A 31 -4.38 -15.82 7.58
N LEU A 32 -5.63 -15.43 7.76
CA LEU A 32 -6.19 -14.18 7.26
C LEU A 32 -6.63 -13.27 8.40
N THR A 33 -6.23 -12.02 8.33
CA THR A 33 -6.62 -10.97 9.29
C THR A 33 -7.32 -9.83 8.56
N TRP A 34 -8.02 -8.97 9.30
CA TRP A 34 -8.60 -7.75 8.72
C TRP A 34 -7.54 -6.81 8.14
N GLY A 35 -6.30 -6.90 8.61
CA GLY A 35 -5.16 -6.15 8.07
C GLY A 35 -4.88 -6.42 6.58
N ALA A 36 -5.13 -7.65 6.11
CA ALA A 36 -4.93 -8.02 4.71
C ALA A 36 -5.85 -7.24 3.74
N PHE A 37 -7.03 -6.82 4.21
CA PHE A 37 -7.96 -6.02 3.43
C PHE A 37 -7.64 -4.52 3.48
N SER A 38 -7.16 -4.01 4.62
CA SER A 38 -6.86 -2.59 4.77
C SER A 38 -5.53 -2.19 4.15
N TYR A 39 -4.53 -3.09 4.15
CA TYR A 39 -3.18 -2.79 3.70
C TYR A 39 -3.08 -2.36 2.22
N PRO A 40 -3.80 -2.99 1.26
CA PRO A 40 -3.82 -2.55 -0.15
C PRO A 40 -4.24 -1.09 -0.36
N VAL A 41 -4.95 -0.48 0.61
CA VAL A 41 -5.30 0.95 0.57
C VAL A 41 -4.04 1.83 0.62
N ALA A 42 -2.93 1.35 1.19
CA ALA A 42 -1.66 2.08 1.19
C ALA A 42 -1.13 2.27 -0.24
N PHE A 43 -1.22 1.23 -1.08
CA PHE A 43 -0.88 1.34 -2.51
C PHE A 43 -1.82 2.31 -3.23
N LEU A 44 -3.12 2.33 -2.90
CA LEU A 44 -4.04 3.33 -3.45
C LEU A 44 -3.59 4.76 -3.12
N VAL A 45 -3.20 5.03 -1.87
CA VAL A 45 -2.69 6.35 -1.45
C VAL A 45 -1.44 6.72 -2.24
N SER A 46 -0.46 5.83 -2.32
CA SER A 46 0.78 6.04 -3.08
C SER A 46 0.51 6.32 -4.56
N ASN A 47 -0.36 5.52 -5.20
CA ASN A 47 -0.74 5.70 -6.59
C ASN A 47 -1.45 7.04 -6.84
N LEU A 48 -2.34 7.49 -5.94
CA LEU A 48 -3.00 8.79 -6.05
C LEU A 48 -2.02 9.96 -5.91
N VAL A 49 -1.11 9.88 -4.95
CA VAL A 49 -0.07 10.91 -4.74
C VAL A 49 0.87 10.96 -5.94
N ASN A 50 1.32 9.80 -6.42
CA ASN A 50 2.20 9.69 -7.58
C ASN A 50 1.54 10.26 -8.83
N ARG A 51 0.26 9.95 -9.05
CA ARG A 51 -0.50 10.48 -10.19
C ARG A 51 -0.64 12.01 -10.17
N ARG A 52 -0.90 12.59 -9.00
CA ARG A 52 -1.21 14.03 -8.86
C ARG A 52 0.05 14.89 -8.77
N PHE A 53 1.09 14.37 -8.14
CA PHE A 53 2.24 15.17 -7.71
C PHE A 53 3.59 14.59 -8.12
N GLY A 54 3.60 13.41 -8.74
CA GLY A 54 4.80 12.73 -9.20
C GLY A 54 5.47 11.84 -8.14
N PRO A 55 6.59 11.22 -8.51
CA PRO A 55 7.20 10.16 -7.72
C PRO A 55 7.92 10.67 -6.47
N GLN A 56 8.48 11.89 -6.48
CA GLN A 56 9.20 12.40 -5.32
C GLN A 56 8.29 12.62 -4.10
N PRO A 57 7.13 13.29 -4.22
CA PRO A 57 6.22 13.39 -3.08
C PRO A 57 5.66 12.04 -2.62
N ALA A 58 5.38 11.12 -3.55
CA ALA A 58 4.94 9.77 -3.19
C ALA A 58 5.98 9.03 -2.34
N ARG A 59 7.28 9.16 -2.68
CA ARG A 59 8.37 8.59 -1.87
C ARG A 59 8.43 9.20 -0.46
N ARG A 60 8.21 10.51 -0.32
CA ARG A 60 8.17 11.15 1.00
C ARG A 60 7.03 10.60 1.85
N VAL A 61 5.84 10.45 1.26
CA VAL A 61 4.68 9.86 1.94
C VAL A 61 4.97 8.41 2.35
N ALA A 62 5.58 7.62 1.48
CA ALA A 62 6.00 6.25 1.80
C ALA A 62 7.01 6.19 2.95
N TRP A 63 8.03 7.07 2.97
CA TRP A 63 9.01 7.12 4.06
C TRP A 63 8.39 7.52 5.40
N VAL A 64 7.41 8.44 5.41
CA VAL A 64 6.69 8.79 6.63
C VAL A 64 5.81 7.63 7.09
N GLY A 65 5.11 6.96 6.16
CA GLY A 65 4.35 5.75 6.45
C GLY A 65 5.23 4.64 7.03
N PHE A 66 6.45 4.49 6.51
CA PHE A 66 7.44 3.54 7.01
C PHE A 66 7.89 3.88 8.43
N ALA A 67 8.19 5.14 8.73
CA ALA A 67 8.54 5.56 10.09
C ALA A 67 7.42 5.23 11.09
N LEU A 68 6.16 5.46 10.72
CA LEU A 68 5.00 5.07 11.55
C LEU A 68 4.88 3.55 11.68
N ALA A 69 5.08 2.80 10.60
CA ALA A 69 5.05 1.35 10.62
C ALA A 69 6.11 0.78 11.58
N VAL A 70 7.33 1.32 11.55
CA VAL A 70 8.42 0.95 12.47
C VAL A 70 8.02 1.23 13.92
N LEU A 71 7.53 2.44 14.22
CA LEU A 71 7.14 2.83 15.58
C LEU A 71 6.07 1.90 16.17
N VAL A 72 5.06 1.56 15.38
CA VAL A 72 4.01 0.63 15.82
C VAL A 72 4.54 -0.78 15.93
N SER A 73 5.27 -1.27 14.92
CA SER A 73 5.79 -2.65 14.89
C SER A 73 6.71 -2.94 16.07
N VAL A 74 7.54 -1.99 16.50
CA VAL A 74 8.41 -2.15 17.67
C VAL A 74 7.59 -2.32 18.97
N ALA A 75 6.40 -1.72 19.05
CA ALA A 75 5.55 -1.81 20.24
C ALA A 75 4.69 -3.08 20.28
N VAL A 76 4.24 -3.59 19.13
CA VAL A 76 3.22 -4.66 19.08
C VAL A 76 3.70 -5.98 18.46
N ALA A 77 4.81 -6.00 17.74
CA ALA A 77 5.27 -7.18 17.00
C ALA A 77 6.57 -7.75 17.57
N THR A 78 6.80 -9.05 17.33
CA THR A 78 8.10 -9.66 17.63
C THR A 78 9.18 -9.05 16.71
N PRO A 79 10.47 -9.04 17.12
CA PRO A 79 11.53 -8.44 16.32
C PRO A 79 11.59 -8.96 14.88
N ARG A 80 11.35 -10.28 14.69
CA ARG A 80 11.34 -10.92 13.39
C ARG A 80 10.18 -10.43 12.51
N ILE A 81 8.97 -10.35 13.06
CA ILE A 81 7.78 -9.87 12.35
C ILE A 81 7.90 -8.36 12.05
N ALA A 82 8.46 -7.58 12.97
CA ALA A 82 8.72 -6.17 12.76
C ALA A 82 9.69 -5.95 11.59
N ILE A 83 10.81 -6.67 11.56
CA ILE A 83 11.79 -6.60 10.46
C ILE A 83 11.14 -7.01 9.13
N ALA A 84 10.41 -8.13 9.11
CA ALA A 84 9.70 -8.61 7.91
C ALA A 84 8.71 -7.56 7.37
N SER A 85 7.88 -6.99 8.25
CA SER A 85 6.88 -5.97 7.90
C SER A 85 7.52 -4.69 7.38
N CYS A 86 8.57 -4.21 8.06
CA CYS A 86 9.28 -2.99 7.68
C CYS A 86 9.94 -3.13 6.30
N LEU A 87 10.63 -4.26 6.05
CA LEU A 87 11.28 -4.52 4.77
C LEU A 87 10.26 -4.70 3.64
N ALA A 88 9.21 -5.49 3.88
CA ALA A 88 8.13 -5.71 2.91
C ALA A 88 7.44 -4.39 2.54
N PHE A 89 7.10 -3.57 3.53
CA PHE A 89 6.44 -2.27 3.32
C PHE A 89 7.31 -1.33 2.48
N ILE A 90 8.55 -1.06 2.89
CA ILE A 90 9.35 -0.07 2.16
C ILE A 90 9.72 -0.53 0.76
N ALA A 91 10.08 -1.81 0.59
CA ALA A 91 10.43 -2.37 -0.70
C ALA A 91 9.24 -2.35 -1.67
N SER A 92 8.06 -2.75 -1.21
CA SER A 92 6.83 -2.74 -2.03
C SER A 92 6.37 -1.33 -2.36
N GLN A 93 6.43 -0.38 -1.43
CA GLN A 93 6.05 1.01 -1.69
C GLN A 93 6.98 1.68 -2.72
N LEU A 94 8.29 1.45 -2.63
CA LEU A 94 9.23 2.00 -3.60
C LEU A 94 9.04 1.37 -4.99
N LEU A 95 8.75 0.06 -5.05
CA LEU A 95 8.42 -0.63 -6.29
C LEU A 95 7.12 -0.09 -6.89
N ASP A 96 6.07 0.09 -6.10
CA ASP A 96 4.77 0.63 -6.52
C ASP A 96 4.95 1.98 -7.20
N ILE A 97 5.66 2.89 -6.52
CA ILE A 97 5.95 4.23 -7.05
C ILE A 97 6.74 4.16 -8.36
N GLN A 98 7.73 3.29 -8.45
CA GLN A 98 8.57 3.15 -9.64
C GLN A 98 7.80 2.57 -10.83
N VAL A 99 7.05 1.48 -10.61
CA VAL A 99 6.26 0.80 -11.65
C VAL A 99 5.13 1.71 -12.11
N PHE A 100 4.43 2.36 -11.17
CA PHE A 100 3.38 3.31 -11.49
C PHE A 100 3.90 4.48 -12.33
N ASP A 101 5.00 5.12 -11.90
CA ASP A 101 5.53 6.29 -12.59
C ASP A 101 5.97 5.95 -14.03
N ARG A 102 6.56 4.77 -14.24
CA ARG A 102 6.91 4.26 -15.59
C ARG A 102 5.69 4.04 -16.48
N LEU A 103 4.60 3.54 -15.90
CA LEU A 103 3.38 3.18 -16.64
C LEU A 103 2.30 4.28 -16.62
N ARG A 104 2.59 5.42 -15.98
CA ARG A 104 1.60 6.50 -15.79
C ARG A 104 1.12 7.09 -17.11
N ILE A 105 1.94 7.02 -18.16
CA ILE A 105 1.59 7.50 -19.50
C ILE A 105 0.83 6.38 -20.21
N GLY A 106 -0.50 6.51 -20.27
CA GLY A 106 -1.36 5.51 -20.90
C GLY A 106 -2.75 5.44 -20.26
N SER A 107 -3.41 4.30 -20.41
CA SER A 107 -4.72 4.04 -19.82
C SER A 107 -4.67 4.19 -18.30
N TRP A 108 -5.64 4.93 -17.74
CA TRP A 108 -5.73 5.27 -16.32
C TRP A 108 -5.65 4.07 -15.36
N TRP A 109 -6.07 2.87 -15.79
CA TRP A 109 -6.11 1.65 -14.98
C TRP A 109 -4.81 0.84 -15.02
N ARG A 110 -4.02 0.96 -16.09
CA ARG A 110 -2.83 0.12 -16.29
C ARG A 110 -1.77 0.38 -15.23
N ALA A 111 -1.46 1.65 -14.99
CA ALA A 111 -0.49 2.05 -13.99
C ALA A 111 -0.83 1.56 -12.56
N PRO A 112 -2.02 1.86 -11.99
CA PRO A 112 -2.34 1.42 -10.64
C PRO A 112 -2.49 -0.09 -10.53
N PHE A 113 -3.02 -0.78 -11.55
CA PHE A 113 -3.18 -2.23 -11.52
C PHE A 113 -1.84 -2.96 -11.50
N ILE A 114 -0.95 -2.65 -12.45
CA ILE A 114 0.35 -3.34 -12.57
C ILE A 114 1.25 -2.98 -11.38
N ALA A 115 1.24 -1.72 -10.93
CA ALA A 115 2.00 -1.31 -9.75
C ALA A 115 1.55 -2.06 -8.50
N THR A 116 0.24 -2.13 -8.24
CA THR A 116 -0.32 -2.86 -7.10
C THR A 116 -0.04 -4.36 -7.20
N LEU A 117 -0.17 -4.96 -8.38
CA LEU A 117 0.11 -6.39 -8.60
C LEU A 117 1.56 -6.74 -8.26
N CYS A 118 2.53 -6.01 -8.82
CA CYS A 118 3.95 -6.25 -8.56
C CYS A 118 4.30 -6.01 -7.09
N SER A 119 3.73 -4.96 -6.49
CA SER A 119 4.07 -4.54 -5.14
C SER A 119 3.45 -5.43 -4.07
N ALA A 120 2.19 -5.83 -4.22
CA ALA A 120 1.55 -6.81 -3.34
C ALA A 120 2.23 -8.17 -3.40
N THR A 121 2.70 -8.59 -4.59
CA THR A 121 3.47 -9.82 -4.76
C THR A 121 4.81 -9.74 -4.04
N LEU A 122 5.56 -8.64 -4.21
CA LEU A 122 6.83 -8.42 -3.52
C LEU A 122 6.66 -8.35 -2.00
N ASP A 123 5.65 -7.61 -1.54
CA ASP A 123 5.31 -7.47 -0.12
C ASP A 123 5.04 -8.83 0.53
N THR A 124 4.15 -9.62 -0.09
CA THR A 124 3.80 -10.96 0.38
C THR A 124 5.03 -11.87 0.40
N ALA A 125 5.81 -11.89 -0.69
CA ALA A 125 6.99 -12.74 -0.77
C ALA A 125 8.02 -12.39 0.32
N LEU A 126 8.31 -11.10 0.53
CA LEU A 126 9.26 -10.66 1.55
C LEU A 126 8.73 -10.92 2.96
N PHE A 127 7.49 -10.53 3.25
CA PHE A 127 6.90 -10.67 4.58
C PHE A 127 6.86 -12.14 4.99
N TRP A 128 6.20 -13.00 4.22
CA TRP A 128 5.99 -14.39 4.59
C TRP A 128 7.30 -15.19 4.65
N THR A 129 8.23 -14.93 3.73
CA THR A 129 9.56 -15.58 3.77
C THR A 129 10.34 -15.16 5.01
N ILE A 130 10.45 -13.86 5.30
CA ILE A 130 11.26 -13.40 6.43
C ILE A 130 10.61 -13.77 7.76
N ALA A 131 9.29 -13.62 7.87
CA ALA A 131 8.51 -13.88 9.09
C ALA A 131 8.45 -15.36 9.45
N PHE A 132 8.27 -16.26 8.48
CA PHE A 132 7.91 -17.66 8.73
C PHE A 132 8.87 -18.69 8.11
N ALA A 133 9.98 -18.30 7.46
CA ALA A 133 10.99 -19.26 7.02
C ALA A 133 11.45 -20.17 8.17
N GLY A 134 11.43 -21.48 7.94
CA GLY A 134 11.78 -22.49 8.94
C GLY A 134 10.72 -22.74 10.01
N ALA A 135 9.51 -22.18 9.89
CA ALA A 135 8.38 -22.53 10.75
C ALA A 135 7.68 -23.80 10.25
N ASP A 136 7.24 -24.65 11.18
CA ASP A 136 6.43 -25.86 10.92
C ASP A 136 4.95 -25.51 10.70
N LEU A 137 4.68 -24.53 9.85
CA LEU A 137 3.35 -24.04 9.51
C LEU A 137 3.17 -24.04 7.99
N PRO A 138 1.95 -24.18 7.45
CA PRO A 138 1.69 -24.11 6.01
C PRO A 138 1.72 -22.65 5.49
N TRP A 139 2.76 -21.90 5.87
CA TRP A 139 2.89 -20.47 5.61
C TRP A 139 2.95 -20.12 4.13
N ILE A 140 3.38 -21.05 3.27
CA ILE A 140 3.36 -20.87 1.81
C ILE A 140 1.90 -20.77 1.31
N SER A 141 1.04 -21.71 1.73
CA SER A 141 -0.38 -21.69 1.36
C SER A 141 -1.08 -20.45 1.91
N TRP A 142 -0.73 -20.04 3.13
CA TRP A 142 -1.22 -18.82 3.75
C TRP A 142 -0.80 -17.56 3.00
N ALA A 143 0.46 -17.50 2.54
CA ALA A 143 0.97 -16.42 1.71
C ALA A 143 0.20 -16.28 0.39
N PHE A 144 -0.14 -17.40 -0.26
CA PHE A 144 -0.98 -17.36 -1.46
C PHE A 144 -2.39 -16.85 -1.18
N GLY A 145 -2.98 -17.23 -0.04
CA GLY A 145 -4.28 -16.71 0.40
C GLY A 145 -4.23 -15.20 0.65
N ASP A 146 -3.24 -14.72 1.40
CA ASP A 146 -3.02 -13.29 1.66
C ASP A 146 -2.82 -12.51 0.35
N LEU A 147 -2.01 -13.02 -0.57
CA LEU A 147 -1.81 -12.42 -1.89
C LEU A 147 -3.12 -12.35 -2.67
N ALA A 148 -3.91 -13.42 -2.69
CA ALA A 148 -5.19 -13.45 -3.42
C ALA A 148 -6.14 -12.35 -2.92
N VAL A 149 -6.21 -12.13 -1.59
CA VAL A 149 -7.00 -11.05 -0.99
C VAL A 149 -6.43 -9.68 -1.38
N LYS A 150 -5.11 -9.47 -1.28
CA LYS A 150 -4.46 -8.22 -1.67
C LYS A 150 -4.70 -7.88 -3.15
N LEU A 151 -4.65 -8.86 -4.04
CA LEU A 151 -4.92 -8.68 -5.46
C LEU A 151 -6.41 -8.41 -5.75
N GLY A 152 -7.32 -9.11 -5.07
CA GLY A 152 -8.76 -8.84 -5.15
C GLY A 152 -9.08 -7.41 -4.71
N MET A 153 -8.49 -6.97 -3.60
CA MET A 153 -8.58 -5.59 -3.14
C MET A 153 -7.95 -4.61 -4.13
N GLY A 154 -6.80 -4.94 -4.73
CA GLY A 154 -6.16 -4.11 -5.76
C GLY A 154 -7.08 -3.86 -6.96
N ILE A 155 -7.81 -4.88 -7.41
CA ILE A 155 -8.81 -4.77 -8.47
C ILE A 155 -9.99 -3.90 -8.02
N PHE A 156 -10.54 -4.17 -6.82
CA PHE A 156 -11.64 -3.39 -6.25
C PHE A 156 -11.29 -1.89 -6.15
N LEU A 157 -10.07 -1.58 -5.69
CA LEU A 157 -9.59 -0.22 -5.47
C LEU A 157 -9.34 0.56 -6.78
N LEU A 158 -9.37 -0.07 -7.95
CA LEU A 158 -9.37 0.64 -9.24
C LEU A 158 -10.60 1.53 -9.41
N GLY A 159 -11.75 1.13 -8.87
CA GLY A 159 -12.98 1.94 -8.89
C GLY A 159 -12.83 3.25 -8.09
N PRO A 160 -12.50 3.18 -6.79
CA PRO A 160 -12.13 4.34 -5.98
C PRO A 160 -11.02 5.20 -6.59
N PHE A 161 -9.97 4.57 -7.13
CA PHE A 161 -8.91 5.29 -7.82
C PHE A 161 -9.47 6.12 -8.99
N ARG A 162 -10.28 5.51 -9.87
CA ARG A 162 -10.96 6.19 -10.98
C ARG A 162 -11.79 7.37 -10.47
N ALA A 163 -12.63 7.17 -9.47
CA ALA A 163 -13.50 8.23 -8.95
C ALA A 163 -12.69 9.42 -8.42
N LEU A 164 -11.61 9.16 -7.69
CA LEU A 164 -10.78 10.20 -7.07
C LEU A 164 -9.93 10.97 -8.08
N ILE A 165 -9.51 10.38 -9.21
CA ILE A 165 -8.80 11.14 -10.26
C ILE A 165 -9.73 12.04 -11.08
N HIS A 166 -11.03 11.74 -11.19
CA HIS A 166 -11.98 12.55 -12.00
C HIS A 166 -12.47 13.81 -11.26
N ARG A 167 -12.53 13.78 -9.92
CA ARG A 167 -12.98 14.91 -9.08
C ARG A 167 -11.99 16.09 -9.01
N THR A 168 -10.88 16.05 -9.75
CA THR A 168 -9.83 17.09 -9.72
C THR A 168 -9.56 17.76 -11.07
N ARG A 169 -10.51 17.74 -12.00
CA ARG A 169 -10.47 18.71 -13.11
C ARG A 169 -10.76 20.11 -12.53
N PRO A 170 -9.98 21.16 -12.87
CA PRO A 170 -10.33 22.51 -12.46
C PRO A 170 -11.73 22.83 -13.00
N SER A 171 -12.66 23.18 -12.11
CA SER A 171 -13.88 23.88 -12.49
C SER A 171 -13.48 25.28 -12.94
N GLY A 172 -13.10 25.42 -14.21
CA GLY A 172 -12.55 26.66 -14.73
C GLY A 172 -12.21 26.54 -16.21
N ALA A 173 -13.19 26.24 -17.04
CA ALA A 173 -13.17 26.61 -18.45
C ALA A 173 -14.45 27.43 -18.71
N SER A 174 -14.22 28.71 -18.94
CA SER A 174 -15.15 29.80 -19.24
C SER A 174 -16.38 29.38 -20.06
N GLN A 175 -17.56 29.64 -19.49
CA GLN A 175 -18.71 30.03 -20.30
C GLN A 175 -18.61 31.54 -20.56
N SER A 176 -19.08 31.94 -21.74
CA SER A 176 -19.09 33.27 -22.40
C SER A 176 -17.75 33.78 -22.92
#